data_AF-A0A7V1ZVY1-F1
#
_entry.id   AF-A0A7V1ZVY1-F1
#
_cell.length_a   1.000
_cell.length_b   1.000
_cell.length_c   1.000
_cell.angle_alpha   90.00
_cell.angle_beta   90.00
_cell.angle_gamma   90.00
#
_symmetry.space_group_name_H-M   'P 1'
#
loop_
_entity.id
_entity.type
_entity.pdbx_description
1 polymer ?
#
loop_
_entity_poly.entity_id
_entity_poly.type
_entity_poly.pdbx_seq_one_letter_code
_entity_poly.pdbx_strand_id
1 'polypeptide(L)'
;GRRRPIPIEGSNYEIPVDTVIIAIGNSSNPLIPQSTPGLETNKWGNIIVKDDSMLSSREGVYAGGDIVTGGATVILAAGAGKKAARAIHDYIMSKK
;
A
#
# COMPACT_ATOMS: atom_id res chain seq x y z
N GLY A 1 13.25 13.51 11.11
CA GLY A 1 13.11 12.08 10.77
C GLY A 1 12.81 11.28 12.02
N ARG A 2 11.94 10.26 11.93
CA ARG A 2 11.53 9.43 13.09
C ARG A 2 12.76 8.75 13.70
N ARG A 3 12.95 8.89 15.03
CA ARG A 3 14.06 8.25 15.74
C ARG A 3 13.93 6.72 15.62
N ARG A 4 15.06 6.03 15.49
CA ARG A 4 15.13 4.56 15.49
C ARG A 4 15.43 4.09 16.92
N PRO A 5 14.62 3.18 17.50
CA PRO A 5 14.92 2.62 18.83
C PRO A 5 16.19 1.76 18.77
N ILE A 6 16.99 1.79 19.84
CA ILE A 6 18.17 0.95 20.03
C ILE A 6 17.88 0.04 21.23
N PRO A 7 17.95 -1.29 21.08
CA PRO A 7 17.77 -2.22 22.20
C PRO A 7 18.77 -1.94 23.34
N ILE A 8 18.32 -2.08 24.59
CA ILE A 8 19.19 -1.93 25.76
C ILE A 8 19.61 -3.34 26.22
N GLU A 9 20.91 -3.61 26.15
CA GLU A 9 21.47 -4.91 26.55
C GLU A 9 21.17 -5.22 28.03
N GLY A 10 20.81 -6.47 28.33
CA GLY A 10 20.48 -6.90 29.70
C GLY A 10 19.13 -6.41 30.25
N SER A 11 18.32 -5.68 29.49
CA SER A 11 17.01 -5.16 29.92
C SER A 11 15.81 -6.08 29.64
N ASN A 12 16.05 -7.31 29.18
CA ASN A 12 14.99 -8.26 28.84
C ASN A 12 14.23 -8.72 30.08
N TYR A 13 12.92 -8.90 29.95
CA TYR A 13 12.05 -9.42 31.01
C TYR A 13 10.92 -10.24 30.40
N GLU A 14 10.31 -11.09 31.22
CA GLU A 14 9.15 -11.89 30.84
C GLU A 14 7.87 -11.28 31.41
N ILE A 15 6.78 -11.40 30.66
CA ILE A 15 5.45 -10.95 31.10
C ILE A 15 4.51 -12.17 31.02
N PRO A 16 3.95 -12.64 32.16
CA PRO A 16 2.97 -13.71 32.13
C PRO A 16 1.66 -13.21 31.52
N VAL A 17 1.19 -13.87 30.46
CA VAL A 17 -0.04 -13.54 29.75
C VAL A 17 -0.77 -14.80 29.31
N ASP A 18 -2.09 -14.78 29.37
CA ASP A 18 -2.93 -15.87 28.86
C ASP A 18 -3.20 -15.74 27.35
N THR A 19 -3.07 -14.53 26.79
CA THR A 19 -3.39 -14.24 25.38
C THR A 19 -2.56 -13.08 24.85
N VAL A 20 -2.13 -13.19 23.58
CA VAL A 20 -1.37 -12.17 22.86
C VAL A 20 -2.11 -11.79 21.58
N ILE A 21 -2.29 -10.48 21.34
CA ILE A 21 -2.87 -9.93 20.11
C ILE A 21 -1.82 -9.04 19.44
N ILE A 22 -1.39 -9.41 18.23
CA ILE A 22 -0.38 -8.65 17.47
C ILE A 22 -1.08 -7.52 16.69
N ALA A 23 -0.81 -6.27 17.08
CA ALA A 23 -1.40 -5.06 16.47
C ALA A 23 -0.33 -4.10 15.90
N ILE A 24 0.74 -4.63 15.30
CA ILE A 24 1.86 -3.84 14.74
C ILE A 24 1.57 -3.26 13.33
N GLY A 25 0.37 -3.49 12.80
CA GLY A 25 -0.03 -3.11 11.45
C GLY A 25 0.03 -4.26 10.44
N ASN A 26 -0.20 -3.92 9.17
CA ASN A 26 -0.25 -4.84 8.04
C ASN A 26 0.73 -4.43 6.93
N SER A 27 1.10 -5.40 6.10
CA SER A 27 1.96 -5.20 4.92
C SER A 27 1.22 -5.61 3.64
N SER A 28 1.67 -5.11 2.50
CA SER A 28 1.11 -5.48 1.19
C SER A 28 1.32 -6.96 0.89
N ASN A 29 0.32 -7.59 0.27
CA ASN A 29 0.40 -9.00 -0.13
C ASN A 29 1.36 -9.16 -1.32
N PRO A 30 2.45 -9.95 -1.20
CA PRO A 30 3.46 -10.08 -2.24
C PRO A 30 3.00 -10.87 -3.46
N LEU A 31 1.92 -11.66 -3.36
CA LEU A 31 1.45 -12.52 -4.45
C LEU A 31 1.03 -11.72 -5.69
N ILE A 32 0.40 -10.57 -5.51
CA ILE A 32 -0.06 -9.74 -6.63
C ILE A 32 1.11 -9.27 -7.50
N PRO A 33 2.12 -8.54 -6.99
CA PRO A 33 3.24 -8.11 -7.82
C PRO A 33 4.07 -9.30 -8.35
N GLN A 34 4.17 -10.41 -7.62
CA GLN A 34 4.90 -11.60 -8.09
C GLN A 34 4.21 -12.31 -9.25
N SER A 35 2.88 -12.39 -9.23
CA SER A 35 2.08 -13.05 -10.27
C SER A 35 1.70 -12.13 -11.43
N THR A 36 2.05 -10.84 -11.35
CA THR A 36 1.60 -9.82 -12.29
C THR A 36 2.78 -9.11 -12.97
N PRO A 37 3.34 -9.68 -14.06
CA PRO A 37 4.47 -9.09 -14.77
C PRO A 37 4.21 -7.64 -15.19
N GLY A 38 5.21 -6.79 -14.98
CA GLY A 38 5.15 -5.36 -15.29
C GLY A 38 4.48 -4.49 -14.22
N LEU A 39 4.04 -5.05 -13.08
CA LEU A 39 3.51 -4.28 -11.95
C LEU A 39 4.62 -3.91 -10.97
N GLU A 40 5.02 -2.65 -10.97
CA GLU A 40 6.09 -2.14 -10.12
C GLU A 40 5.58 -1.86 -8.71
N THR A 41 6.44 -2.17 -7.73
CA THR A 41 6.21 -1.88 -6.32
C THR A 41 7.41 -1.18 -5.71
N ASN A 42 7.16 -0.41 -4.66
CA ASN A 42 8.24 0.18 -3.87
C ASN A 42 8.88 -0.89 -2.96
N LYS A 43 9.93 -0.51 -2.22
CA LYS A 43 10.64 -1.43 -1.30
C LYS A 43 9.78 -2.01 -0.16
N TRP A 44 8.58 -1.48 0.07
CA TRP A 44 7.61 -1.94 1.07
C TRP A 44 6.49 -2.80 0.45
N GLY A 45 6.54 -3.05 -0.86
CA GLY A 45 5.57 -3.85 -1.60
C GLY A 45 4.28 -3.09 -1.96
N ASN A 46 4.22 -1.77 -1.76
CA ASN A 46 3.08 -0.98 -2.24
C ASN A 46 3.20 -0.72 -3.75
N ILE A 47 2.06 -0.71 -4.45
CA ILE A 47 2.00 -0.47 -5.89
C ILE A 47 2.38 0.98 -6.18
N ILE A 48 3.31 1.17 -7.12
CA ILE A 48 3.70 2.49 -7.60
C ILE A 48 2.65 2.97 -8.61
N VAL A 49 2.16 4.20 -8.43
CA VAL A 49 1.17 4.82 -9.31
C VAL A 49 1.53 6.27 -9.63
N LYS A 50 0.91 6.82 -10.68
CA LYS A 50 0.93 8.27 -10.95
C LYS A 50 -0.11 8.98 -10.06
N ASP A 51 0.29 10.01 -9.33
CA ASP A 51 -0.53 10.68 -8.30
C ASP A 51 -1.80 11.37 -8.81
N ASP A 52 -1.85 11.72 -10.10
CA ASP A 52 -2.96 12.39 -10.75
C ASP A 52 -4.06 11.43 -11.20
N SER A 53 -3.67 10.26 -11.69
CA SER A 53 -4.52 9.31 -12.41
C SER A 53 -4.68 7.97 -11.69
N MET A 54 -3.82 7.69 -10.71
CA MET A 54 -3.72 6.39 -10.02
C MET A 54 -3.35 5.23 -10.96
N LEU A 55 -2.81 5.54 -12.15
CA LEU A 55 -2.34 4.56 -13.12
C LEU A 55 -1.04 3.92 -12.62
N SER A 56 -1.00 2.59 -12.60
CA SER A 56 0.21 1.82 -12.27
C SER A 56 1.19 1.76 -13.45
N SER A 57 2.31 1.05 -13.27
CA SER A 57 3.26 0.77 -14.36
C SER A 57 2.67 -0.12 -15.47
N ARG A 58 1.53 -0.81 -15.25
CA ARG A 58 0.84 -1.59 -16.28
C ARG A 58 -0.27 -0.77 -16.92
N GLU A 59 -0.29 -0.72 -18.25
CA GLU A 59 -1.33 -0.04 -19.01
C GLU A 59 -2.72 -0.61 -18.65
N GLY A 60 -3.69 0.28 -18.42
CA GLY A 60 -5.07 -0.09 -18.08
C GLY A 60 -5.25 -0.63 -16.66
N VAL A 61 -4.19 -0.69 -15.84
CA VAL A 61 -4.26 -1.14 -14.45
C VAL A 61 -4.04 0.04 -13.50
N TYR A 62 -4.98 0.21 -12.58
CA TYR A 62 -5.01 1.32 -11.61
C TYR A 62 -5.02 0.76 -10.19
N ALA A 63 -4.49 1.52 -9.23
CA ALA A 63 -4.48 1.15 -7.82
C ALA A 63 -4.69 2.38 -6.93
N GLY A 64 -5.38 2.21 -5.80
CA GLY A 64 -5.67 3.31 -4.87
C GLY A 64 -5.89 2.82 -3.45
N GLY A 65 -5.81 3.75 -2.49
CA GLY A 65 -5.92 3.44 -1.05
C GLY A 65 -4.64 2.81 -0.48
N ASP A 66 -4.79 2.04 0.59
CA ASP A 66 -3.68 1.54 1.41
C ASP A 66 -2.66 0.70 0.63
N ILE A 67 -3.07 0.06 -0.48
CA ILE A 67 -2.13 -0.69 -1.33
C ILE A 67 -1.08 0.20 -2.01
N VAL A 68 -1.34 1.52 -2.11
CA VAL A 68 -0.43 2.52 -2.67
C VAL A 68 0.35 3.24 -1.57
N THR A 69 -0.33 3.68 -0.51
CA THR A 69 0.27 4.55 0.52
C THR A 69 0.79 3.81 1.76
N GLY A 70 0.46 2.53 1.92
CA GLY A 70 0.45 1.87 3.23
C GLY A 70 -0.77 2.30 4.05
N GLY A 71 -0.88 1.78 5.28
CA GLY A 71 -2.01 2.04 6.18
C GLY A 71 -2.33 3.54 6.30
N ALA A 72 -3.46 3.95 5.74
CA ALA A 72 -3.88 5.34 5.65
C ALA A 72 -5.31 5.51 6.18
N THR A 73 -5.92 6.67 5.88
CA THR A 73 -7.29 6.98 6.31
C THR A 73 -8.29 6.68 5.20
N VAL A 74 -9.53 6.38 5.59
CA VAL A 74 -10.64 6.10 4.67
C VAL A 74 -10.85 7.22 3.64
N ILE A 75 -10.66 8.49 4.04
CA ILE A 75 -10.83 9.64 3.14
C ILE A 75 -9.79 9.67 2.02
N LEU A 76 -8.54 9.28 2.31
CA LEU A 76 -7.48 9.21 1.30
C LEU A 76 -7.75 8.07 0.32
N ALA A 77 -8.20 6.92 0.82
CA ALA A 77 -8.59 5.79 -0.02
C ALA A 77 -9.78 6.14 -0.94
N ALA A 78 -10.80 6.80 -0.41
CA ALA A 78 -11.94 7.27 -1.21
C ALA A 78 -11.51 8.30 -2.26
N GLY A 79 -10.60 9.22 -1.90
CA GLY A 79 -10.03 10.20 -2.84
C GLY A 79 -9.27 9.56 -3.99
N ALA A 80 -8.41 8.58 -3.68
CA ALA A 80 -7.69 7.79 -4.69
C ALA A 80 -8.68 7.04 -5.61
N GLY A 81 -9.72 6.42 -5.04
CA GLY A 81 -10.78 5.76 -5.82
C GLY A 81 -11.48 6.69 -6.81
N LYS A 82 -11.81 7.92 -6.40
CA LYS A 82 -12.42 8.91 -7.31
C LYS A 82 -11.49 9.31 -8.45
N LYS A 83 -10.20 9.53 -8.19
CA LYS A 83 -9.21 9.84 -9.21
C LYS A 83 -9.06 8.69 -10.21
N ALA A 84 -8.91 7.46 -9.69
CA ALA A 84 -8.80 6.26 -10.52
C ALA A 84 -10.03 6.07 -11.41
N ALA A 85 -11.24 6.21 -10.86
CA ALA A 85 -12.48 6.07 -11.62
C ALA A 85 -12.56 7.07 -12.78
N ARG A 86 -12.17 8.33 -12.56
CA ARG A 86 -12.13 9.34 -13.63
C ARG A 86 -11.12 8.98 -14.72
N ALA A 87 -9.91 8.58 -14.34
CA ALA A 87 -8.86 8.21 -15.29
C ALA A 87 -9.21 6.94 -16.09
N ILE A 88 -9.84 5.94 -15.45
CA ILE A 88 -10.34 4.74 -16.11
C ILE A 88 -11.41 5.12 -17.15
N HIS A 89 -12.35 6.00 -16.78
CA HIS A 89 -13.38 6.47 -17.70
C HIS A 89 -12.76 7.15 -18.93
N ASP A 90 -11.84 8.10 -18.72
CA ASP A 90 -11.19 8.82 -19.80
C ASP A 90 -10.41 7.87 -20.72
N TYR A 91 -9.69 6.88 -20.15
CA TYR A 91 -8.96 5.86 -20.90
C TYR A 91 -9.85 4.95 -21.76
N ILE A 92 -10.99 4.51 -21.23
CA ILE A 92 -11.94 3.67 -21.99
C ILE A 92 -12.58 4.49 -23.12
N MET A 93 -12.96 5.74 -22.83
CA MET A 93 -13.61 6.61 -23.81
C MET A 93 -12.68 7.04 -24.95
N SER A 94 -11.37 7.13 -24.70
CA SER A 94 -10.38 7.48 -25.74
C SER A 94 -10.02 6.33 -26.67
N LYS A 95 -10.45 5.09 -26.38
CA LYS A 95 -10.20 3.90 -27.22
C LYS A 95 -11.27 3.64 -28.28
N LYS A 96 -12.06 4.66 -28.63
CA LYS A 96 -13.01 4.62 -29.73
C LYS A 96 -12.33 4.71 -31.09
#